data_AF-A0A133ZSS5-F1
#
_entry.id   AF-A0A133ZSS5-F1
#
_cell.length_a   1.000
_cell.length_b   1.000
_cell.length_c   1.000
_cell.angle_alpha   90.00
_cell.angle_beta   90.00
_cell.angle_gamma   90.00
#
_symmetry.space_group_name_H-M   'P 1'
#
loop_
_entity.id
_entity.type
_entity.pdbx_description
1 polymer ?
#
loop_
_entity_poly.entity_id
_entity_poly.type
_entity_poly.pdbx_seq_one_letter_code
_entity_poly.pdbx_strand_id
1 'polypeptide(L)'
;MSDVRFSEEQMKAFSMEAIPVLEQLFEIARKNGVIGSIRVYSSGDGYVSLEGEGLPGWELRKYNGEYEMSYKRVVGLEVGATVSNIDR
;
A
#
# COMPACT_ATOMS: atom_id res chain seq x y z
N MET A 1 8.73 -1.80 -25.35
CA MET A 1 8.12 -0.94 -24.31
C MET A 1 8.08 0.46 -24.87
N SER A 2 6.91 1.04 -25.05
CA SER A 2 6.81 2.42 -25.54
C SER A 2 7.24 3.36 -24.42
N ASP A 3 8.21 4.24 -24.70
CA ASP A 3 8.54 5.39 -23.85
C ASP A 3 7.40 6.41 -23.92
N VAL A 4 6.25 6.04 -23.34
CA VAL A 4 5.12 6.95 -23.19
C VAL A 4 5.48 7.90 -22.06
N ARG A 5 5.92 9.10 -22.42
CA ARG A 5 6.09 10.20 -21.47
C ARG A 5 4.80 11.00 -21.45
N PHE A 6 4.15 11.06 -20.29
CA PHE A 6 3.02 11.94 -20.07
C PHE A 6 3.45 13.41 -20.13
N SER A 7 2.57 14.29 -20.62
CA SER A 7 2.74 15.73 -20.48
C SER A 7 2.46 16.18 -19.04
N GLU A 8 2.88 17.40 -18.70
CA GLU A 8 2.59 18.00 -17.39
C GLU A 8 1.08 18.12 -17.16
N GLU A 9 0.31 18.53 -18.18
CA GLU A 9 -1.13 18.67 -18.11
C GLU A 9 -1.82 17.33 -17.88
N GLN A 10 -1.35 16.26 -18.54
CA GLN A 10 -1.86 14.90 -18.32
C GLN A 10 -1.60 14.43 -16.89
N MET A 11 -0.39 14.65 -16.36
CA MET A 11 -0.07 14.29 -14.99
C MET A 11 -0.85 15.11 -13.97
N LYS A 12 -1.11 16.40 -14.25
CA LYS A 12 -1.93 17.26 -13.41
C LYS A 12 -3.39 16.80 -13.37
N ALA A 13 -3.98 16.52 -14.54
CA ALA A 13 -5.34 16.01 -14.64
C ALA A 13 -5.48 14.67 -13.89
N PHE A 14 -4.56 13.73 -14.13
CA PHE A 14 -4.50 12.47 -13.40
C PHE A 14 -4.43 12.67 -11.89
N SER A 15 -3.57 13.56 -11.41
CA SER A 15 -3.40 13.82 -9.98
C SER A 15 -4.66 14.40 -9.34
N MET A 16 -5.35 15.31 -10.04
CA MET A 16 -6.62 15.89 -9.57
C MET A 16 -7.73 14.84 -9.41
N GLU A 17 -7.71 13.78 -10.21
CA GLU A 17 -8.67 12.69 -10.11
C GLU A 17 -8.23 11.61 -9.11
N ALA A 18 -6.95 11.26 -9.08
CA ALA A 18 -6.43 10.16 -8.28
C ALA A 18 -6.31 10.49 -6.79
N ILE A 19 -5.85 11.69 -6.44
CA ILE A 19 -5.61 12.07 -5.03
C ILE A 19 -6.89 11.96 -4.17
N PRO A 20 -8.06 12.49 -4.58
CA PRO A 20 -9.29 12.34 -3.79
C PRO A 20 -9.70 10.88 -3.56
N VAL A 21 -9.43 9.98 -4.51
CA VAL A 21 -9.70 8.54 -4.35
C VAL A 21 -8.76 7.94 -3.30
N LEU A 22 -7.49 8.33 -3.30
CA LEU A 22 -6.53 7.90 -2.28
C LEU A 22 -6.90 8.43 -0.89
N GLU A 23 -7.36 9.67 -0.79
CA GLU A 23 -7.88 10.24 0.47
C GLU A 23 -9.08 9.43 0.99
N GLN A 24 -10.01 9.03 0.13
CA GLN A 24 -11.13 8.16 0.50
C GLN A 24 -10.66 6.78 0.98
N LEU A 25 -9.65 6.19 0.34
CA LEU A 25 -9.07 4.94 0.79
C LEU A 25 -8.45 5.07 2.18
N PHE A 26 -7.72 6.16 2.46
CA PHE A 26 -7.17 6.43 3.79
C PHE A 26 -8.26 6.59 4.84
N GLU A 27 -9.35 7.26 4.51
CA GLU A 27 -10.51 7.39 5.40
C GLU A 27 -11.17 6.04 5.71
N ILE A 28 -11.30 5.15 4.71
CA ILE A 28 -11.79 3.79 4.91
C ILE A 28 -10.84 2.99 5.81
N ALA A 29 -9.53 3.07 5.56
CA ALA A 29 -8.52 2.40 6.37
C ALA A 29 -8.59 2.82 7.83
N ARG A 30 -8.62 4.14 8.09
CA ARG A 30 -8.73 4.71 9.43
C ARG A 30 -9.97 4.24 10.17
N LYS A 31 -11.13 4.22 9.49
CA LYS A 31 -12.41 3.73 10.05
C LYS A 31 -12.36 2.26 10.47
N ASN A 32 -11.50 1.47 9.84
CA ASN A 32 -11.35 0.04 10.11
C ASN A 32 -10.13 -0.29 11.00
N GLY A 33 -9.48 0.72 11.58
CA GLY A 33 -8.30 0.51 12.45
C GLY A 33 -7.05 0.02 11.71
N VAL A 34 -7.00 0.17 10.38
CA VAL A 34 -5.82 -0.12 9.56
C VAL A 34 -4.87 1.08 9.70
N ILE A 35 -3.76 0.89 10.42
CA ILE A 35 -2.81 1.94 10.80
C ILE A 35 -1.45 1.62 10.21
N GLY A 36 -0.95 2.49 9.33
CA GLY A 36 0.36 2.34 8.68
C GLY A 36 0.29 2.62 7.18
N SER A 37 1.37 2.33 6.47
CA SER A 37 1.40 2.47 5.02
C SER A 37 0.58 1.36 4.33
N ILE A 38 -0.24 1.76 3.36
CA ILE A 38 -0.96 0.85 2.44
C ILE A 38 -0.37 1.07 1.05
N ARG A 39 0.00 -0.01 0.39
CA ARG A 39 0.37 -0.06 -1.01
C ARG A 39 -0.82 -0.57 -1.80
N VAL A 40 -1.13 0.14 -2.88
CA VAL A 40 -2.14 -0.26 -3.85
C VAL A 40 -1.41 -0.72 -5.10
N TYR A 41 -1.72 -1.93 -5.56
CA TYR A 41 -1.29 -2.40 -6.87
C TYR A 41 -2.52 -2.55 -7.76
N SER A 42 -2.40 -2.13 -9.02
CA SER A 42 -3.43 -2.30 -10.03
C SER A 42 -2.74 -2.63 -11.36
N SER A 43 -3.29 -3.59 -12.09
CA SER A 43 -2.84 -3.93 -13.44
C SER A 43 -3.98 -3.82 -14.46
N GLY A 44 -3.60 -3.62 -15.73
CA GLY A 44 -4.54 -3.36 -16.82
C GLY A 44 -5.49 -4.52 -17.15
N ASP A 45 -5.27 -5.71 -16.58
CA ASP A 45 -6.12 -6.90 -16.68
C ASP A 45 -7.16 -7.00 -15.54
N GLY A 46 -7.29 -5.95 -14.71
CA GLY A 46 -8.34 -5.87 -13.69
C GLY A 46 -7.99 -6.52 -12.35
N TYR A 47 -6.71 -6.88 -12.13
CA TYR A 47 -6.22 -7.23 -10.81
C TYR A 47 -5.96 -5.97 -9.98
N VAL A 48 -6.45 -5.98 -8.74
CA VAL A 48 -6.20 -4.92 -7.74
C VAL A 48 -5.81 -5.57 -6.43
N SER A 49 -4.77 -5.08 -5.75
CA SER A 49 -4.41 -5.54 -4.41
C SER A 49 -4.06 -4.42 -3.44
N LEU A 50 -4.26 -4.71 -2.16
CA LEU A 50 -3.85 -3.90 -1.01
C LEU A 50 -2.92 -4.73 -0.13
N GLU A 51 -1.74 -4.19 0.18
CA GLU A 51 -0.76 -4.75 1.12
C GLU A 51 -0.03 -3.64 1.88
N GLY A 52 0.79 -3.99 2.89
CA GLY A 52 1.68 -3.04 3.57
C GLY A 52 1.61 -3.12 5.09
N GLU A 53 2.26 -2.17 5.75
CA GLU A 53 2.37 -2.11 7.22
C GLU A 53 1.01 -1.97 7.90
N GLY A 54 0.06 -1.29 7.26
CA GLY A 54 -1.30 -1.14 7.78
C GLY A 54 -2.09 -2.45 7.84
N LEU A 55 -1.72 -3.44 7.03
CA LEU A 55 -2.46 -4.69 6.83
C LEU A 55 -1.75 -5.90 7.45
N PRO A 56 -1.07 -5.79 8.60
CA PRO A 56 -0.04 -6.70 9.15
C PRO A 56 0.06 -8.12 8.53
N GLY A 57 0.64 -8.25 7.33
CA GLY A 57 0.83 -9.54 6.63
C GLY A 57 -0.35 -10.04 5.80
N TRP A 58 -1.50 -9.40 5.88
CA TRP A 58 -2.62 -9.55 4.97
C TRP A 58 -2.34 -8.89 3.62
N GLU A 59 -2.73 -9.61 2.59
CA GLU A 59 -2.88 -9.10 1.23
C GLU A 59 -4.33 -9.34 0.81
N LEU A 60 -5.01 -8.27 0.40
CA LEU A 60 -6.40 -8.29 -0.06
C LEU A 60 -6.42 -8.06 -1.56
N ARG A 61 -7.06 -8.94 -2.31
CA ARG A 61 -6.98 -8.96 -3.79
C ARG A 61 -8.37 -9.01 -4.40
N LYS A 62 -8.53 -8.37 -5.56
CA LYS A 62 -9.66 -8.55 -6.46
C LYS A 62 -9.14 -8.93 -7.84
N TYR A 63 -9.62 -10.03 -8.39
CA TYR A 63 -9.28 -10.48 -9.73
C TYR A 63 -10.50 -11.14 -10.37
N ASN A 64 -10.77 -10.83 -11.64
CA ASN A 64 -11.95 -11.34 -12.37
C ASN A 64 -13.29 -11.15 -11.64
N GLY A 65 -13.43 -10.08 -10.86
CA GLY A 65 -14.65 -9.78 -10.09
C GLY A 65 -14.74 -10.49 -8.74
N GLU A 66 -13.86 -11.45 -8.45
CA GLU A 66 -13.82 -12.19 -7.20
C GLU A 66 -12.85 -11.55 -6.20
N TYR A 67 -13.19 -11.65 -4.92
CA TYR A 67 -12.39 -11.15 -3.82
C TYR A 67 -11.63 -12.31 -3.17
N GLU A 68 -10.32 -12.14 -2.98
CA GLU A 68 -9.45 -13.10 -2.32
C GLU A 68 -8.69 -12.41 -1.18
N MET A 69 -8.35 -13.17 -0.14
CA MET A 69 -7.45 -12.73 0.92
C MET A 69 -6.40 -13.80 1.20
N SER A 70 -5.17 -13.37 1.46
CA SER A 70 -4.11 -14.24 1.96
C SER A 70 -3.40 -13.60 3.14
N TYR A 71 -2.91 -14.44 4.04
CA TYR A 71 -2.10 -14.03 5.17
C TYR A 71 -0.69 -14.61 5.05
N LYS A 72 0.30 -13.72 4.95
CA LYS A 72 1.71 -14.05 5.07
C LYS A 72 2.16 -13.62 6.45
N ARG A 73 2.54 -14.60 7.28
CA ARG A 73 3.11 -14.32 8.60
C ARG A 73 4.34 -13.41 8.46
N VAL A 74 4.22 -12.19 8.97
CA VAL A 74 5.35 -11.27 9.11
C VAL A 74 6.08 -11.66 10.39
N VAL A 75 7.32 -12.13 10.27
CA VAL A 75 8.19 -12.32 11.42
C VAL A 75 8.89 -10.98 11.65
N GLY A 76 8.49 -10.27 12.69
CA GLY A 76 9.19 -9.04 13.11
C GLY A 76 10.62 -9.40 13.49
N LEU A 77 11.61 -8.76 12.88
CA LEU A 77 12.97 -8.80 13.39
C LEU A 77 12.96 -8.03 14.71
N GLU A 78 13.20 -8.71 15.83
CA GLU A 78 13.46 -8.01 17.08
C GLU A 78 14.68 -7.12 16.88
N VAL A 79 14.49 -5.80 16.88
CA VAL A 79 15.59 -4.84 16.95
C VAL A 79 16.08 -4.86 18.40
N GLY A 80 16.87 -5.90 18.71
CA GLY A 80 17.42 -6.15 20.03
C GLY A 80 18.60 -5.24 20.36
N ALA A 81 18.46 -4.57 21.49
CA ALA A 81 19.50 -4.07 22.39
C ALA A 81 20.29 -2.81 21.97
N THR A 82 19.86 -1.70 22.57
CA THR A 82 20.69 -0.59 23.04
C THR A 82 22.08 -1.08 23.46
N VAL A 83 23.13 -0.66 22.76
CA VAL A 83 24.50 -0.76 23.26
C VAL A 83 24.68 0.35 24.30
N SER A 84 24.27 0.08 25.54
CA SER A 84 24.73 0.85 26.70
C SER A 84 25.88 0.09 27.35
N ASN A 85 27.10 0.58 27.13
CA ASN A 85 28.23 0.64 28.09
C ASN A 85 29.58 0.60 27.36
N ILE A 86 30.20 1.77 27.20
CA ILE A 86 31.66 1.89 27.35
C ILE A 86 31.89 3.10 28.25
N ASP A 87 31.83 2.86 29.57
CA ASP A 87 32.63 3.59 30.53
C ASP A 87 33.76 2.65 30.95
N ARG A 88 34.99 3.00 30.56
CA ARG A 88 36.23 2.90 31.35
C ARG A 88 37.42 3.43 30.55
#